data_AF-M0D9Z1-F1
#
_entry.id   AF-M0D9Z1-F1
#
_cell.length_a   1.000
_cell.length_b   1.000
_cell.length_c   1.000
_cell.angle_alpha   90.00
_cell.angle_beta   90.00
_cell.angle_gamma   90.00
#
_symmetry.space_group_name_H-M   'P 1'
#
loop_
_entity.id
_entity.type
_entity.pdbx_description
1 polymer ?
#
loop_
_entity_poly.entity_id
_entity_poly.type
_entity_poly.pdbx_seq_one_letter_code
_entity_poly.pdbx_strand_id
1 'polypeptide(L)'
;MQNWPDGVTGAQNVFVNGTDGRRTLVESAVFVMTKDGDVDGDGLSNQAEVSGETGFKNADTDGDGLDDGTEVNTHGTDPTKPDTDNDGLDDTAEIRTYETNPTKPDTDGDGLNDGPEINQYSTSPAEADTDGDGLDDGEEVNTYGTNPNKADTDGDGLTDGEEINTYETNPNKADTDEDNLDDAAEVKTYETNPNKADTDGDGLNDGAEVNVHGTDPNSADTDNDGTSDRVEIENGSDPGEASEPGTPVSSGPGLALIGAAVLAAGGGYLWWRRRGGAASATETDDGDGSGGAAAVSAESADESESTVGPVTGAGTPSAAEPAAEREEPERYDEPLTREDEIIAILEAAGGRLEQSAIVSETGWSKATVSRVLSSMADEGRITKISLGRRNLITLPGNEPDGARSPFEHPP
;
A
#
# COMPACT_ATOMS: atom_id res chain seq x y z
N MET A 1 47.38 16.99 -35.23
CA MET A 1 47.84 16.42 -33.94
C MET A 1 49.36 16.51 -33.88
N GLN A 2 49.94 16.57 -32.68
CA GLN A 2 51.38 16.42 -32.47
C GLN A 2 51.62 14.94 -32.14
N ASN A 3 52.48 14.26 -32.90
CA ASN A 3 52.72 12.83 -32.68
C ASN A 3 53.43 12.64 -31.34
N TRP A 4 52.71 12.08 -30.36
CA TRP A 4 53.33 11.52 -29.18
C TRP A 4 54.13 10.27 -29.57
N PRO A 5 55.28 10.00 -28.93
CA PRO A 5 56.06 8.80 -29.19
C PRO A 5 55.37 7.56 -28.59
N ASP A 6 55.16 6.53 -29.41
CA ASP A 6 54.55 5.27 -28.98
C ASP A 6 55.36 4.60 -27.87
N GLY A 7 54.68 4.02 -26.88
CA GLY A 7 55.31 3.26 -25.78
C GLY A 7 56.05 4.10 -24.73
N VAL A 8 55.84 5.41 -24.67
CA VAL A 8 56.43 6.29 -23.65
C VAL A 8 55.41 6.59 -22.54
N THR A 9 55.71 6.18 -21.31
CA THR A 9 54.91 6.45 -20.10
C THR A 9 55.67 7.34 -19.10
N GLY A 10 55.02 7.69 -17.98
CA GLY A 10 55.61 8.45 -16.89
C GLY A 10 55.65 9.96 -17.13
N ALA A 11 56.40 10.69 -16.30
CA ALA A 11 56.48 12.14 -16.36
C ALA A 11 57.28 12.64 -17.59
N GLN A 12 56.65 13.44 -18.44
CA GLN A 12 57.19 14.00 -19.68
C GLN A 12 57.14 15.54 -19.67
N ASN A 13 58.21 16.17 -20.15
CA ASN A 13 58.28 17.63 -20.31
C ASN A 13 57.74 18.03 -21.69
N VAL A 14 56.66 18.82 -21.72
CA VAL A 14 56.00 19.22 -22.98
C VAL A 14 56.59 20.52 -23.53
N PHE A 15 56.89 20.53 -24.84
CA PHE A 15 57.40 21.71 -25.55
C PHE A 15 56.31 22.33 -26.42
N VAL A 16 55.90 23.55 -26.09
CA VAL A 16 54.94 24.32 -26.88
C VAL A 16 55.70 25.15 -27.92
N ASN A 17 55.35 24.99 -29.19
CA ASN A 17 55.84 25.88 -30.24
C ASN A 17 55.04 27.20 -30.18
N GLY A 18 55.72 28.32 -29.93
CA GLY A 18 55.14 29.64 -30.08
C GLY A 18 54.82 29.97 -31.53
N THR A 19 53.87 30.88 -31.75
CA THR A 19 53.49 31.37 -33.09
C THR A 19 54.59 32.19 -33.78
N ASP A 20 55.66 32.57 -33.05
CA ASP A 20 56.88 33.17 -33.58
C ASP A 20 57.93 32.14 -34.05
N GLY A 21 57.63 30.84 -33.95
CA GLY A 21 58.54 29.75 -34.29
C GLY A 21 59.57 29.41 -33.21
N ARG A 22 59.55 30.07 -32.04
CA ARG A 22 60.38 29.65 -30.90
C ARG A 22 59.73 28.49 -30.16
N ARG A 23 60.54 27.53 -29.73
CA ARG A 23 60.13 26.56 -28.71
C ARG A 23 60.23 27.21 -27.35
N THR A 24 59.09 27.47 -26.72
CA THR A 24 59.03 27.80 -25.31
C THR A 24 58.92 26.49 -24.55
N LEU A 25 59.89 26.23 -23.67
CA LEU A 25 59.71 25.20 -22.65
C LEU A 25 58.62 25.70 -21.70
N VAL A 26 57.49 25.00 -21.68
CA VAL A 26 56.49 25.16 -20.64
C VAL A 26 56.74 23.99 -19.70
N GLU A 27 57.22 24.24 -18.49
CA GLU A 27 57.55 23.19 -17.51
C GLU A 27 56.28 22.61 -16.85
N SER A 28 55.31 22.23 -17.69
CA SER A 28 54.21 21.34 -17.33
C SER A 28 54.69 19.90 -17.50
N ALA A 29 55.02 19.26 -16.38
CA ALA A 29 55.24 17.83 -16.34
C ALA A 29 53.89 17.12 -16.56
N VAL A 30 53.69 16.59 -17.77
CA VAL A 30 52.51 15.78 -18.10
C VAL A 30 52.85 14.31 -17.85
N PHE A 31 52.02 13.62 -17.08
CA PHE A 31 52.17 12.18 -16.85
C PHE A 31 51.47 11.43 -17.99
N VAL A 32 52.18 10.52 -18.66
CA VAL A 32 51.64 9.73 -19.77
C VAL A 32 51.39 8.30 -19.30
N MET A 33 50.19 7.80 -19.55
CA MET A 33 49.70 6.50 -19.10
C MET A 33 49.27 5.66 -20.31
N THR A 34 49.33 4.33 -20.19
CA THR A 34 48.82 3.42 -21.23
C THR A 34 47.31 3.31 -21.11
N LYS A 35 46.60 3.34 -22.26
CA LYS A 35 45.15 3.11 -22.35
C LYS A 35 44.70 1.81 -21.69
N ASP A 36 45.47 0.76 -21.96
CA ASP A 36 45.28 -0.61 -21.46
C ASP A 36 46.07 -0.84 -20.15
N GLY A 37 46.41 0.25 -19.44
CA GLY A 37 46.94 0.23 -18.08
C GLY A 37 45.83 0.48 -17.06
N ASP A 38 46.23 0.31 -15.81
CA ASP A 38 45.49 0.42 -14.56
C ASP A 38 46.51 1.07 -13.59
N VAL A 39 46.10 2.03 -12.75
CA VAL A 39 47.00 2.96 -12.04
C VAL A 39 46.88 2.93 -10.52
N ASP A 40 45.69 2.65 -10.01
CA ASP A 40 45.33 2.45 -8.60
C ASP A 40 45.18 0.97 -8.24
N GLY A 41 44.72 0.13 -9.17
CA GLY A 41 44.74 -1.34 -9.04
C GLY A 41 43.38 -2.01 -8.84
N ASP A 42 42.28 -1.37 -9.24
CA ASP A 42 40.90 -1.88 -9.17
C ASP A 42 40.58 -2.93 -10.26
N GLY A 43 41.28 -2.86 -11.40
CA GLY A 43 41.03 -3.68 -12.58
C GLY A 43 40.19 -3.00 -13.67
N LEU A 44 39.76 -1.75 -13.47
CA LEU A 44 39.31 -0.89 -14.54
C LEU A 44 40.53 -0.41 -15.34
N SER A 45 40.31 0.07 -16.57
CA SER A 45 41.43 0.54 -17.42
C SER A 45 41.39 2.04 -17.61
N ASN A 46 42.56 2.64 -17.77
CA ASN A 46 42.74 4.08 -18.03
C ASN A 46 41.98 4.61 -19.26
N GLN A 47 41.51 3.73 -20.15
CA GLN A 47 40.57 4.12 -21.20
C GLN A 47 39.10 3.99 -20.77
N ALA A 48 38.74 2.98 -19.97
CA ALA A 48 37.41 2.81 -19.41
C ALA A 48 37.08 3.91 -18.40
N GLU A 49 37.97 4.22 -17.47
CA GLU A 49 37.88 5.34 -16.51
C GLU A 49 37.63 6.68 -17.25
N VAL A 50 38.41 6.99 -18.31
CA VAL A 50 38.18 8.18 -19.18
C VAL A 50 36.76 8.22 -19.77
N SER A 51 36.09 7.08 -19.94
CA SER A 51 34.74 6.99 -20.51
C SER A 51 33.61 6.82 -19.49
N GLY A 52 33.90 6.38 -18.26
CA GLY A 52 32.96 6.37 -17.12
C GLY A 52 33.02 7.66 -16.29
N GLU A 53 33.93 8.58 -16.63
CA GLU A 53 34.24 9.80 -15.87
C GLU A 53 34.85 9.56 -14.47
N THR A 54 35.32 8.33 -14.21
CA THR A 54 35.94 7.89 -12.94
C THR A 54 37.42 8.27 -12.82
N GLY A 55 38.03 8.04 -11.65
CA GLY A 55 39.25 8.74 -11.22
C GLY A 55 40.54 7.91 -11.06
N PHE A 56 41.44 7.98 -12.04
CA PHE A 56 42.83 7.42 -12.19
C PHE A 56 43.84 7.34 -11.03
N LYS A 57 43.45 7.60 -9.79
CA LYS A 57 44.25 7.44 -8.55
C LYS A 57 43.38 7.06 -7.34
N ASN A 58 42.14 6.65 -7.56
CA ASN A 58 41.06 6.59 -6.61
C ASN A 58 40.04 5.54 -7.08
N ALA A 59 40.39 4.28 -6.84
CA ALA A 59 39.66 3.05 -7.16
C ALA A 59 38.21 2.93 -6.64
N ASP A 60 37.67 3.96 -6.00
CA ASP A 60 36.40 4.01 -5.27
C ASP A 60 35.92 5.47 -5.44
N THR A 61 35.33 5.75 -6.60
CA THR A 61 35.19 7.12 -7.15
C THR A 61 34.18 7.99 -6.40
N ASP A 62 33.13 7.42 -5.81
CA ASP A 62 32.13 8.15 -5.04
C ASP A 62 32.19 7.93 -3.51
N GLY A 63 32.75 6.82 -3.04
CA GLY A 63 33.04 6.56 -1.63
C GLY A 63 32.08 5.60 -0.91
N ASP A 64 31.29 4.78 -1.59
CA ASP A 64 30.45 3.73 -0.98
C ASP A 64 31.29 2.61 -0.32
N GLY A 65 32.45 2.31 -0.90
CA GLY A 65 33.36 1.24 -0.48
C GLY A 65 33.29 -0.03 -1.33
N LEU A 66 32.68 0.02 -2.52
CA LEU A 66 32.94 -0.84 -3.66
C LEU A 66 34.18 -0.29 -4.42
N ASP A 67 34.49 -0.84 -5.59
CA ASP A 67 35.59 -0.31 -6.41
C ASP A 67 35.18 -0.24 -7.88
N ASP A 68 35.55 0.84 -8.60
CA ASP A 68 35.03 1.16 -9.95
C ASP A 68 35.17 -0.05 -10.91
N GLY A 69 36.27 -0.81 -10.75
CA GLY A 69 36.56 -2.06 -11.42
C GLY A 69 35.58 -3.19 -11.06
N THR A 70 35.35 -3.46 -9.78
CA THR A 70 34.35 -4.45 -9.32
C THR A 70 32.95 -4.09 -9.77
N GLU A 71 32.56 -2.82 -9.65
CA GLU A 71 31.28 -2.27 -10.12
C GLU A 71 31.03 -2.57 -11.60
N VAL A 72 31.83 -1.94 -12.48
CA VAL A 72 31.63 -1.97 -13.94
C VAL A 72 31.82 -3.37 -14.53
N ASN A 73 32.66 -4.22 -13.92
CA ASN A 73 32.94 -5.56 -14.44
C ASN A 73 32.11 -6.69 -13.80
N THR A 74 31.47 -6.47 -12.64
CA THR A 74 30.81 -7.55 -11.87
C THR A 74 29.34 -7.27 -11.56
N HIS A 75 29.01 -6.07 -11.07
CA HIS A 75 27.66 -5.75 -10.58
C HIS A 75 26.82 -4.95 -11.59
N GLY A 76 27.45 -4.11 -12.40
CA GLY A 76 26.76 -3.29 -13.40
C GLY A 76 26.24 -1.96 -12.86
N THR A 77 26.71 -1.57 -11.66
CA THR A 77 26.46 -0.29 -10.99
C THR A 77 27.14 0.89 -11.69
N ASP A 78 26.81 2.10 -11.26
CA ASP A 78 27.35 3.36 -11.77
C ASP A 78 28.39 3.94 -10.79
N PRO A 79 29.71 3.82 -11.07
CA PRO A 79 30.83 4.18 -10.17
C PRO A 79 31.02 5.70 -9.99
N THR A 80 29.92 6.44 -10.04
CA THR A 80 29.82 7.87 -9.77
C THR A 80 28.60 8.21 -8.88
N LYS A 81 27.87 7.19 -8.41
CA LYS A 81 26.74 7.26 -7.48
C LYS A 81 26.82 6.10 -6.48
N PRO A 82 26.94 6.36 -5.15
CA PRO A 82 26.92 5.33 -4.11
C PRO A 82 25.63 4.50 -4.03
N ASP A 83 24.60 4.96 -4.75
CA ASP A 83 23.23 4.47 -4.81
C ASP A 83 22.87 4.55 -6.31
N THR A 84 22.96 3.40 -6.99
CA THR A 84 22.91 3.34 -8.46
C THR A 84 21.52 3.68 -8.99
N ASP A 85 20.46 3.18 -8.37
CA ASP A 85 19.09 3.21 -8.88
C ASP A 85 18.10 4.11 -8.10
N ASN A 86 18.53 4.60 -6.93
CA ASN A 86 17.97 5.72 -6.15
C ASN A 86 16.79 5.32 -5.26
N ASP A 87 16.88 4.16 -4.62
CA ASP A 87 15.94 3.63 -3.63
C ASP A 87 16.21 4.14 -2.19
N GLY A 88 17.48 4.40 -1.85
CA GLY A 88 17.94 4.87 -0.54
C GLY A 88 18.89 3.93 0.22
N LEU A 89 19.28 2.79 -0.34
CA LEU A 89 20.42 1.98 0.11
C LEU A 89 21.71 2.44 -0.58
N ASP A 90 22.85 1.90 -0.16
CA ASP A 90 24.10 2.01 -0.92
C ASP A 90 24.47 0.66 -1.56
N ASP A 91 25.03 0.69 -2.77
CA ASP A 91 25.28 -0.50 -3.60
C ASP A 91 26.12 -1.54 -2.82
N THR A 92 27.08 -1.07 -2.01
CA THR A 92 27.84 -1.87 -1.04
C THR A 92 26.96 -2.56 0.01
N ALA A 93 26.01 -1.85 0.63
CA ALA A 93 25.13 -2.40 1.65
C ALA A 93 24.19 -3.45 1.07
N GLU A 94 23.63 -3.21 -0.11
CA GLU A 94 22.85 -4.18 -0.87
C GLU A 94 23.63 -5.49 -1.10
N ILE A 95 24.76 -5.40 -1.81
CA ILE A 95 25.59 -6.54 -2.21
C ILE A 95 26.10 -7.33 -0.99
N ARG A 96 26.37 -6.67 0.14
CA ARG A 96 27.12 -7.25 1.28
C ARG A 96 26.31 -7.48 2.55
N THR A 97 25.09 -6.93 2.65
CA THR A 97 24.27 -6.95 3.88
C THR A 97 22.85 -7.44 3.63
N TYR A 98 22.21 -7.00 2.56
CA TYR A 98 20.79 -7.29 2.28
C TYR A 98 20.59 -8.37 1.20
N GLU A 99 21.60 -8.63 0.37
CA GLU A 99 21.59 -9.57 -0.77
C GLU A 99 20.56 -9.21 -1.87
N THR A 100 20.19 -7.92 -1.94
CA THR A 100 19.34 -7.26 -2.94
C THR A 100 20.10 -6.95 -4.25
N ASN A 101 19.47 -6.24 -5.19
CA ASN A 101 20.00 -6.00 -6.53
C ASN A 101 20.15 -4.50 -6.86
N PRO A 102 21.38 -3.92 -6.81
CA PRO A 102 21.67 -2.47 -6.95
C PRO A 102 21.59 -1.93 -8.39
N THR A 103 20.60 -2.40 -9.13
CA THR A 103 20.22 -1.94 -10.48
C THR A 103 18.70 -1.98 -10.68
N LYS A 104 17.96 -2.18 -9.60
CA LYS A 104 16.50 -2.19 -9.48
C LYS A 104 16.15 -1.64 -8.08
N PRO A 105 15.37 -0.56 -7.98
CA PRO A 105 14.91 -0.04 -6.69
C PRO A 105 13.90 -0.93 -5.94
N ASP A 106 13.66 -2.14 -6.42
CA ASP A 106 12.55 -3.07 -6.12
C ASP A 106 13.04 -4.47 -6.58
N THR A 107 13.55 -5.27 -5.64
CA THR A 107 14.28 -6.50 -5.96
C THR A 107 13.37 -7.65 -6.39
N ASP A 108 12.24 -7.88 -5.73
CA ASP A 108 11.35 -9.03 -6.00
C ASP A 108 10.10 -8.70 -6.84
N GLY A 109 9.60 -7.46 -6.81
CA GLY A 109 8.54 -6.94 -7.68
C GLY A 109 7.19 -6.65 -7.00
N ASP A 110 7.13 -6.50 -5.67
CA ASP A 110 5.90 -6.27 -4.91
C ASP A 110 5.31 -4.84 -5.10
N GLY A 111 6.16 -3.84 -5.33
CA GLY A 111 5.81 -2.43 -5.47
C GLY A 111 6.14 -1.53 -4.27
N LEU A 112 6.87 -2.05 -3.28
CA LEU A 112 7.72 -1.26 -2.39
C LEU A 112 9.10 -1.07 -3.03
N ASN A 113 10.02 -0.56 -2.22
CA ASN A 113 11.41 -0.32 -2.58
C ASN A 113 12.28 -0.83 -1.43
N ASP A 114 13.37 -1.52 -1.73
CA ASP A 114 14.21 -2.25 -0.78
C ASP A 114 14.69 -1.37 0.40
N GLY A 115 15.01 -0.11 0.14
CA GLY A 115 15.40 0.91 1.11
C GLY A 115 14.28 1.26 2.09
N PRO A 116 13.12 1.77 1.63
CA PRO A 116 11.91 1.92 2.45
C PRO A 116 11.48 0.67 3.21
N GLU A 117 11.58 -0.51 2.62
CA GLU A 117 11.33 -1.77 3.31
C GLU A 117 12.22 -1.94 4.55
N ILE A 118 13.54 -1.97 4.34
CA ILE A 118 14.53 -2.13 5.41
C ILE A 118 14.47 -1.00 6.45
N ASN A 119 14.25 0.25 6.02
CA ASN A 119 14.41 1.43 6.88
C ASN A 119 13.09 1.94 7.50
N GLN A 120 11.92 1.59 6.97
CA GLN A 120 10.62 2.08 7.44
C GLN A 120 9.67 0.95 7.84
N TYR A 121 9.54 -0.12 7.04
CA TYR A 121 8.52 -1.16 7.26
C TYR A 121 9.05 -2.39 8.02
N SER A 122 10.36 -2.65 7.95
CA SER A 122 11.03 -3.86 8.47
C SER A 122 10.58 -5.16 7.78
N THR A 123 10.17 -5.07 6.52
CA THR A 123 9.86 -6.18 5.61
C THR A 123 11.13 -6.79 5.01
N SER A 124 10.96 -7.80 4.15
CA SER A 124 12.04 -8.57 3.52
C SER A 124 12.10 -8.30 2.00
N PRO A 125 13.07 -7.51 1.49
CA PRO A 125 13.18 -7.10 0.07
C PRO A 125 13.66 -8.22 -0.90
N ALA A 126 13.27 -9.46 -0.59
CA ALA A 126 13.48 -10.65 -1.39
C ALA A 126 12.34 -11.68 -1.21
N GLU A 127 11.33 -11.36 -0.38
CA GLU A 127 10.14 -12.16 -0.09
C GLU A 127 8.91 -11.23 0.00
N ALA A 128 8.38 -10.82 -1.16
CA ALA A 128 7.20 -9.96 -1.40
C ALA A 128 5.93 -10.14 -0.54
N ASP A 129 5.87 -11.15 0.33
CA ASP A 129 4.82 -11.48 1.30
C ASP A 129 5.59 -11.88 2.59
N THR A 130 5.92 -10.90 3.43
CA THR A 130 6.90 -11.04 4.52
C THR A 130 6.40 -11.96 5.64
N ASP A 131 5.10 -12.01 5.90
CA ASP A 131 4.52 -12.79 7.00
C ASP A 131 3.72 -14.05 6.57
N GLY A 132 3.46 -14.21 5.27
CA GLY A 132 2.95 -15.44 4.65
C GLY A 132 1.42 -15.53 4.60
N ASP A 133 0.75 -14.38 4.58
CA ASP A 133 -0.69 -14.18 4.58
C ASP A 133 -1.34 -14.42 3.21
N GLY A 134 -0.65 -14.07 2.12
CA GLY A 134 -1.15 -14.13 0.75
C GLY A 134 -1.58 -12.79 0.13
N LEU A 135 -1.31 -11.67 0.80
CA LEU A 135 -1.13 -10.35 0.20
C LEU A 135 0.36 -10.09 -0.09
N ASP A 136 0.64 -9.21 -1.04
CA ASP A 136 2.00 -8.70 -1.25
C ASP A 136 2.20 -7.46 -0.33
N ASP A 137 3.37 -7.30 0.31
CA ASP A 137 3.66 -6.24 1.31
C ASP A 137 3.34 -4.82 0.78
N GLY A 138 3.57 -4.61 -0.52
CA GLY A 138 3.24 -3.39 -1.24
C GLY A 138 1.77 -3.21 -1.58
N GLU A 139 0.97 -4.28 -1.72
CA GLU A 139 -0.49 -4.13 -1.78
C GLU A 139 -1.04 -3.74 -0.40
N GLU A 140 -0.54 -4.36 0.67
CA GLU A 140 -0.85 -3.96 2.06
C GLU A 140 -0.59 -2.48 2.33
N VAL A 141 0.69 -2.06 2.23
CA VAL A 141 1.13 -0.71 2.59
C VAL A 141 0.47 0.37 1.72
N ASN A 142 0.34 0.14 0.41
CA ASN A 142 -0.13 1.17 -0.52
C ASN A 142 -1.65 1.14 -0.75
N THR A 143 -2.34 0.02 -0.50
CA THR A 143 -3.78 -0.14 -0.83
C THR A 143 -4.67 -0.32 0.40
N TYR A 144 -4.25 -1.16 1.36
CA TYR A 144 -5.11 -1.57 2.48
C TYR A 144 -4.81 -0.87 3.80
N GLY A 145 -3.56 -0.45 4.03
CA GLY A 145 -3.11 0.18 5.27
C GLY A 145 -2.93 -0.79 6.43
N THR A 146 -2.86 -2.09 6.14
CA THR A 146 -2.51 -3.18 7.04
C THR A 146 -1.01 -3.16 7.38
N ASN A 147 -0.54 -4.15 8.15
CA ASN A 147 0.82 -4.22 8.67
C ASN A 147 1.53 -5.49 8.14
N PRO A 148 2.48 -5.38 7.17
CA PRO A 148 3.13 -6.50 6.47
C PRO A 148 4.20 -7.22 7.30
N ASN A 149 3.85 -7.49 8.54
CA ASN A 149 4.67 -8.06 9.63
C ASN A 149 3.74 -8.72 10.69
N LYS A 150 2.42 -8.83 10.41
CA LYS A 150 1.35 -9.41 11.22
C LYS A 150 0.17 -9.80 10.29
N ALA A 151 0.20 -11.05 9.80
CA ALA A 151 -0.76 -11.79 8.95
C ALA A 151 -2.23 -11.89 9.45
N ASP A 152 -2.78 -10.80 9.94
CA ASP A 152 -3.98 -10.61 10.78
C ASP A 152 -3.68 -9.23 11.37
N THR A 153 -4.22 -8.11 10.89
CA THR A 153 -3.77 -6.78 11.33
C THR A 153 -4.42 -6.34 12.65
N ASP A 154 -5.73 -6.56 12.84
CA ASP A 154 -6.43 -6.07 14.02
C ASP A 154 -6.51 -7.05 15.21
N GLY A 155 -6.50 -8.36 14.98
CA GLY A 155 -6.43 -9.40 16.02
C GLY A 155 -7.64 -10.33 16.15
N ASP A 156 -8.54 -10.41 15.18
CA ASP A 156 -9.76 -11.22 15.26
C ASP A 156 -9.52 -12.74 15.03
N GLY A 157 -8.57 -13.08 14.15
CA GLY A 157 -8.21 -14.46 13.78
C GLY A 157 -8.60 -14.92 12.37
N LEU A 158 -9.08 -14.03 11.50
CA LEU A 158 -8.84 -14.06 10.05
C LEU A 158 -7.41 -13.57 9.75
N THR A 159 -6.96 -13.74 8.51
CA THR A 159 -5.76 -13.05 7.99
C THR A 159 -6.22 -11.97 7.01
N ASP A 160 -5.42 -10.92 6.84
CA ASP A 160 -5.78 -9.78 5.98
C ASP A 160 -6.06 -10.24 4.53
N GLY A 161 -5.31 -11.23 4.07
CA GLY A 161 -5.50 -11.95 2.81
C GLY A 161 -6.70 -12.89 2.79
N GLU A 162 -7.07 -13.56 3.89
CA GLU A 162 -8.36 -14.27 4.01
C GLU A 162 -9.52 -13.28 3.82
N GLU A 163 -9.50 -12.17 4.55
CA GLU A 163 -10.50 -11.11 4.50
C GLU A 163 -10.67 -10.54 3.10
N ILE A 164 -9.61 -9.94 2.55
CA ILE A 164 -9.64 -9.22 1.27
C ILE A 164 -9.96 -10.14 0.09
N ASN A 165 -9.50 -11.40 0.10
CA ASN A 165 -9.68 -12.31 -1.03
C ASN A 165 -10.87 -13.27 -0.91
N THR A 166 -11.45 -13.47 0.28
CA THR A 166 -12.48 -14.49 0.53
C THR A 166 -13.76 -13.94 1.15
N TYR A 167 -13.66 -13.06 2.15
CA TYR A 167 -14.80 -12.60 2.93
C TYR A 167 -15.29 -11.18 2.58
N GLU A 168 -14.47 -10.42 1.84
CA GLU A 168 -14.70 -9.01 1.44
C GLU A 168 -14.93 -8.04 2.63
N THR A 169 -14.43 -8.41 3.82
CA THR A 169 -14.40 -7.65 5.07
C THR A 169 -13.29 -6.58 5.10
N ASN A 170 -13.08 -5.91 6.24
CA ASN A 170 -12.11 -4.83 6.40
C ASN A 170 -11.04 -5.15 7.47
N PRO A 171 -9.78 -5.49 7.07
CA PRO A 171 -8.70 -5.98 7.96
C PRO A 171 -8.04 -4.92 8.85
N ASN A 172 -8.82 -3.93 9.25
CA ASN A 172 -8.48 -2.89 10.22
C ASN A 172 -9.63 -2.74 11.25
N LYS A 173 -10.51 -3.74 11.31
CA LYS A 173 -11.71 -3.86 12.14
C LYS A 173 -12.04 -5.36 12.33
N ALA A 174 -11.82 -5.85 13.54
CA ALA A 174 -12.29 -7.17 13.97
C ALA A 174 -13.82 -7.37 13.89
N ASP A 175 -14.59 -6.30 13.67
CA ASP A 175 -16.05 -6.24 13.55
C ASP A 175 -16.36 -5.24 12.41
N THR A 176 -16.59 -5.78 11.20
CA THR A 176 -16.68 -5.00 9.96
C THR A 176 -17.94 -4.12 9.92
N ASP A 177 -19.09 -4.63 10.36
CA ASP A 177 -20.39 -3.95 10.23
C ASP A 177 -20.96 -3.32 11.52
N GLU A 178 -20.22 -3.42 12.64
CA GLU A 178 -20.43 -2.77 13.95
C GLU A 178 -21.54 -3.40 14.82
N ASP A 179 -21.73 -4.70 14.66
CA ASP A 179 -22.73 -5.57 15.30
C ASP A 179 -22.38 -6.02 16.73
N ASN A 180 -21.08 -6.04 17.09
CA ASN A 180 -20.48 -6.63 18.30
C ASN A 180 -20.30 -8.17 18.28
N LEU A 181 -20.22 -8.77 17.09
CA LEU A 181 -19.63 -10.08 16.83
C LEU A 181 -18.33 -9.87 16.03
N ASP A 182 -17.31 -10.70 16.26
CA ASP A 182 -16.04 -10.57 15.52
C ASP A 182 -16.13 -11.34 14.18
N ASP A 183 -15.60 -10.81 13.06
CA ASP A 183 -15.76 -11.36 11.70
C ASP A 183 -15.30 -12.85 11.61
N ALA A 184 -14.20 -13.19 12.27
CA ALA A 184 -13.69 -14.55 12.42
C ALA A 184 -14.68 -15.46 13.17
N ALA A 185 -15.36 -14.93 14.20
CA ALA A 185 -16.34 -15.70 14.96
C ALA A 185 -17.55 -16.02 14.08
N GLU A 186 -18.02 -15.07 13.29
CA GLU A 186 -19.07 -15.29 12.29
C GLU A 186 -18.70 -16.43 11.33
N VAL A 187 -17.66 -16.24 10.51
CA VAL A 187 -17.39 -17.15 9.39
C VAL A 187 -16.76 -18.49 9.81
N LYS A 188 -16.21 -18.59 11.03
CA LYS A 188 -15.61 -19.84 11.56
C LYS A 188 -16.44 -20.53 12.66
N THR A 189 -17.49 -19.89 13.21
CA THR A 189 -18.30 -20.45 14.32
C THR A 189 -19.81 -20.39 14.09
N TYR A 190 -20.35 -19.28 13.57
CA TYR A 190 -21.81 -19.06 13.46
C TYR A 190 -22.36 -19.23 12.02
N GLU A 191 -21.48 -19.30 11.02
CA GLU A 191 -21.80 -19.40 9.59
C GLU A 191 -22.65 -18.22 9.05
N THR A 192 -22.66 -17.09 9.77
CA THR A 192 -23.27 -15.80 9.42
C THR A 192 -22.45 -15.00 8.41
N ASN A 193 -22.89 -13.78 8.08
CA ASN A 193 -22.28 -12.93 7.05
C ASN A 193 -21.72 -11.61 7.64
N PRO A 194 -20.38 -11.43 7.76
CA PRO A 194 -19.72 -10.28 8.42
C PRO A 194 -19.72 -8.97 7.61
N ASN A 195 -20.77 -8.80 6.80
CA ASN A 195 -21.09 -7.60 6.04
C ASN A 195 -22.59 -7.27 6.14
N LYS A 196 -23.30 -7.90 7.10
CA LYS A 196 -24.74 -7.75 7.37
C LYS A 196 -25.08 -8.17 8.81
N ALA A 197 -24.90 -7.23 9.75
CA ALA A 197 -25.32 -7.11 11.17
C ALA A 197 -26.74 -7.58 11.60
N ASP A 198 -27.34 -8.55 10.91
CA ASP A 198 -28.71 -9.07 10.97
C ASP A 198 -28.76 -10.08 9.80
N THR A 199 -28.26 -11.31 9.94
CA THR A 199 -27.98 -12.22 8.81
C THR A 199 -29.26 -12.71 8.14
N ASP A 200 -30.30 -13.05 8.90
CA ASP A 200 -31.55 -13.59 8.34
C ASP A 200 -32.62 -12.54 7.97
N GLY A 201 -32.63 -11.37 8.62
CA GLY A 201 -33.61 -10.29 8.39
C GLY A 201 -34.82 -10.24 9.33
N ASP A 202 -34.83 -10.93 10.47
CA ASP A 202 -35.78 -10.72 11.57
C ASP A 202 -35.66 -9.31 12.19
N GLY A 203 -34.45 -8.76 12.19
CA GLY A 203 -34.14 -7.43 12.73
C GLY A 203 -33.69 -7.42 14.20
N LEU A 204 -33.27 -8.55 14.76
CA LEU A 204 -32.18 -8.58 15.75
C LEU A 204 -30.83 -8.29 15.05
N ASN A 205 -29.74 -8.50 15.77
CA ASN A 205 -28.35 -8.35 15.32
C ASN A 205 -27.62 -9.63 15.71
N ASP A 206 -26.81 -10.22 14.85
CA ASP A 206 -26.19 -11.53 15.05
C ASP A 206 -25.38 -11.57 16.36
N GLY A 207 -24.62 -10.53 16.66
CA GLY A 207 -23.90 -10.36 17.93
C GLY A 207 -24.80 -10.09 19.12
N ALA A 208 -25.99 -9.52 18.95
CA ALA A 208 -26.98 -9.44 20.02
C ALA A 208 -27.64 -10.80 20.28
N GLU A 209 -27.93 -11.57 19.23
CA GLU A 209 -28.45 -12.92 19.31
C GLU A 209 -27.48 -13.84 20.05
N VAL A 210 -26.24 -13.92 19.57
CA VAL A 210 -25.16 -14.72 20.15
C VAL A 210 -24.82 -14.29 21.58
N ASN A 211 -24.63 -12.98 21.85
CA ASN A 211 -24.11 -12.53 23.15
C ASN A 211 -25.18 -12.20 24.20
N VAL A 212 -26.45 -11.99 23.82
CA VAL A 212 -27.50 -11.52 24.74
C VAL A 212 -28.70 -12.48 24.82
N HIS A 213 -29.14 -13.05 23.70
CA HIS A 213 -30.41 -13.79 23.62
C HIS A 213 -30.26 -15.31 23.60
N GLY A 214 -29.22 -15.84 22.96
CA GLY A 214 -28.98 -17.29 22.82
C GLY A 214 -29.76 -17.96 21.68
N THR A 215 -30.19 -17.17 20.69
CA THR A 215 -30.90 -17.58 19.48
C THR A 215 -29.94 -17.99 18.35
N ASP A 216 -30.48 -18.50 17.23
CA ASP A 216 -29.71 -18.87 16.04
C ASP A 216 -29.79 -17.74 14.98
N PRO A 217 -28.72 -16.95 14.75
CA PRO A 217 -28.73 -15.78 13.84
C PRO A 217 -28.89 -16.13 12.34
N ASN A 218 -29.08 -17.42 12.02
CA ASN A 218 -29.45 -17.89 10.69
C ASN A 218 -30.95 -18.25 10.58
N SER A 219 -31.73 -18.11 11.66
CA SER A 219 -33.10 -18.58 11.76
C SER A 219 -33.98 -17.65 12.62
N ALA A 220 -34.62 -16.71 11.92
CA ALA A 220 -35.63 -15.72 12.31
C ALA A 220 -36.86 -16.21 13.13
N ASP A 221 -36.85 -17.46 13.60
CA ASP A 221 -37.83 -18.20 14.37
C ASP A 221 -37.05 -19.43 14.88
N THR A 222 -36.29 -19.29 15.98
CA THR A 222 -35.29 -20.28 16.44
C THR A 222 -35.94 -21.64 16.73
N ASP A 223 -37.10 -21.66 17.37
CA ASP A 223 -37.80 -22.90 17.74
C ASP A 223 -38.83 -23.41 16.70
N ASN A 224 -39.12 -22.60 15.68
CA ASN A 224 -40.03 -22.88 14.56
C ASN A 224 -41.53 -22.95 14.95
N ASP A 225 -42.02 -22.14 15.91
CA ASP A 225 -43.46 -22.02 16.24
C ASP A 225 -44.27 -21.18 15.24
N GLY A 226 -43.62 -20.28 14.51
CA GLY A 226 -44.25 -19.28 13.63
C GLY A 226 -44.25 -17.83 14.17
N THR A 227 -43.48 -17.57 15.23
CA THR A 227 -43.23 -16.25 15.82
C THR A 227 -41.74 -15.92 15.65
N SER A 228 -41.39 -14.66 15.37
CA SER A 228 -39.97 -14.31 15.22
C SER A 228 -39.31 -13.99 16.56
N ASP A 229 -38.03 -14.26 16.67
CA ASP A 229 -37.26 -14.12 17.92
C ASP A 229 -37.29 -12.69 18.44
N ARG A 230 -37.20 -11.68 17.54
CA ARG A 230 -37.44 -10.28 17.90
C ARG A 230 -38.80 -10.05 18.53
N VAL A 231 -39.86 -10.65 17.96
CA VAL A 231 -41.23 -10.49 18.43
C VAL A 231 -41.42 -11.18 19.79
N GLU A 232 -40.79 -12.32 20.02
CA GLU A 232 -40.74 -13.00 21.31
C GLU A 232 -40.08 -12.11 22.38
N ILE A 233 -38.90 -11.56 22.09
CA ILE A 233 -38.14 -10.68 22.97
C ILE A 233 -38.89 -9.36 23.25
N GLU A 234 -39.56 -8.77 22.25
CA GLU A 234 -40.42 -7.58 22.44
C GLU A 234 -41.66 -7.87 23.32
N ASN A 235 -42.19 -9.11 23.31
CA ASN A 235 -43.31 -9.52 24.16
C ASN A 235 -42.89 -10.06 25.54
N GLY A 236 -41.63 -10.49 25.69
CA GLY A 236 -41.10 -11.11 26.90
C GLY A 236 -41.39 -12.61 27.04
N SER A 237 -41.49 -13.32 25.91
CA SER A 237 -41.40 -14.79 25.84
C SER A 237 -39.93 -15.26 25.81
N ASP A 238 -39.70 -16.54 25.53
CA ASP A 238 -38.39 -17.21 25.55
C ASP A 238 -38.20 -17.90 24.19
N PRO A 239 -37.43 -17.33 23.24
CA PRO A 239 -37.42 -17.73 21.82
C PRO A 239 -36.82 -19.12 21.52
N GLY A 240 -36.53 -19.92 22.55
CA GLY A 240 -36.15 -21.32 22.43
C GLY A 240 -37.21 -22.33 22.89
N GLU A 241 -38.42 -21.90 23.29
CA GLU A 241 -39.44 -22.71 23.99
C GLU A 241 -40.87 -22.52 23.43
N ALA A 242 -41.04 -22.92 22.16
CA ALA A 242 -42.23 -22.90 21.31
C ALA A 242 -43.60 -22.74 22.01
N SER A 243 -44.33 -21.68 21.65
CA SER A 243 -45.63 -21.30 22.21
C SER A 243 -46.63 -22.46 22.19
N GLU A 244 -47.06 -22.93 23.38
CA GLU A 244 -48.05 -24.02 23.47
C GLU A 244 -49.31 -23.69 22.64
N PRO A 245 -49.67 -24.53 21.64
CA PRO A 245 -50.76 -24.26 20.69
C PRO A 245 -52.15 -24.41 21.35
N GLY A 246 -52.50 -23.43 22.19
CA GLY A 246 -53.71 -23.46 23.01
C GLY A 246 -53.97 -22.23 23.89
N THR A 247 -52.98 -21.38 24.19
CA THR A 247 -53.24 -20.15 24.97
C THR A 247 -53.51 -18.95 24.04
N PRO A 248 -54.70 -18.31 24.09
CA PRO A 248 -54.89 -17.06 23.38
C PRO A 248 -54.17 -15.95 24.14
N VAL A 249 -53.27 -15.22 23.46
CA VAL A 249 -52.63 -14.00 23.99
C VAL A 249 -53.71 -13.06 24.56
N SER A 250 -53.77 -13.02 25.89
CA SER A 250 -54.83 -12.33 26.62
C SER A 250 -54.57 -10.84 26.58
N SER A 251 -55.14 -10.18 25.57
CA SER A 251 -55.24 -8.73 25.40
C SER A 251 -56.15 -8.10 26.48
N GLY A 252 -55.73 -8.26 27.73
CA GLY A 252 -56.35 -7.75 28.94
C GLY A 252 -55.33 -6.92 29.74
N PRO A 253 -55.65 -5.69 30.14
CA PRO A 253 -54.67 -4.76 30.70
C PRO A 253 -54.34 -5.11 32.16
N GLY A 254 -53.30 -5.92 32.41
CA GLY A 254 -52.92 -6.23 33.78
C GLY A 254 -51.83 -7.27 34.06
N LEU A 255 -50.61 -7.12 33.52
CA LEU A 255 -49.38 -7.53 34.21
C LEU A 255 -48.27 -6.48 33.99
N ALA A 256 -48.24 -5.49 34.88
CA ALA A 256 -47.04 -4.70 35.13
C ALA A 256 -46.30 -5.29 36.34
N LEU A 257 -44.98 -5.06 36.43
CA LEU A 257 -44.02 -5.76 37.33
C LEU A 257 -43.78 -7.19 36.80
N ILE A 258 -42.62 -7.53 36.24
CA ILE A 258 -41.21 -7.25 36.64
C ILE A 258 -40.35 -6.92 35.39
N GLY A 259 -39.14 -6.36 35.54
CA GLY A 259 -38.17 -6.26 34.42
C GLY A 259 -37.43 -4.92 34.23
N ALA A 260 -37.69 -3.89 35.04
CA ALA A 260 -37.12 -2.54 34.85
C ALA A 260 -35.65 -2.37 35.32
N ALA A 261 -34.76 -3.22 34.81
CA ALA A 261 -33.29 -3.10 34.74
C ALA A 261 -32.80 -4.23 33.81
N VAL A 262 -32.01 -4.00 32.75
CA VAL A 262 -30.94 -3.00 32.57
C VAL A 262 -31.04 -2.28 31.21
N LEU A 263 -30.86 -0.96 31.19
CA LEU A 263 -30.62 -0.15 29.98
C LEU A 263 -29.38 0.77 30.15
N ALA A 264 -28.30 0.22 30.72
CA ALA A 264 -27.05 0.93 30.99
C ALA A 264 -25.87 -0.04 31.23
N ALA A 265 -25.56 -0.91 30.26
CA ALA A 265 -24.41 -1.82 30.33
C ALA A 265 -23.16 -1.31 29.57
N GLY A 266 -23.34 -0.69 28.40
CA GLY A 266 -22.28 -0.18 27.50
C GLY A 266 -21.51 1.06 28.00
N GLY A 267 -21.03 1.03 29.24
CA GLY A 267 -20.24 2.13 29.83
C GLY A 267 -19.78 1.93 31.28
N GLY A 268 -20.12 0.81 31.93
CA GLY A 268 -19.80 0.58 33.34
C GLY A 268 -18.48 -0.17 33.62
N TYR A 269 -18.02 -1.01 32.69
CA TYR A 269 -17.00 -2.03 32.98
C TYR A 269 -15.60 -1.45 33.27
N LEU A 270 -15.23 -0.34 32.62
CA LEU A 270 -13.91 0.30 32.75
C LEU A 270 -13.62 0.94 34.13
N TRP A 271 -14.59 1.01 35.05
CA TRP A 271 -14.40 1.76 36.31
C TRP A 271 -13.98 0.92 37.53
N TRP A 272 -14.10 -0.42 37.53
CA TRP A 272 -13.96 -1.22 38.76
C TRP A 272 -12.57 -1.83 39.04
N ARG A 273 -11.54 -1.59 38.20
CA ARG A 273 -10.18 -2.17 38.43
C ARG A 273 -9.09 -1.20 38.91
N ARG A 274 -9.41 0.01 39.41
CA ARG A 274 -8.38 0.99 39.84
C ARG A 274 -8.64 1.83 41.10
N ARG A 275 -9.24 1.25 42.16
CA ARG A 275 -9.10 1.66 43.60
C ARG A 275 -9.98 0.75 44.48
N GLY A 276 -9.51 0.13 45.55
CA GLY A 276 -8.14 -0.01 46.08
C GLY A 276 -8.16 -0.70 47.45
N GLY A 277 -7.13 -1.46 47.81
CA GLY A 277 -7.07 -2.18 49.09
C GLY A 277 -5.65 -2.58 49.47
N ALA A 278 -5.11 -1.96 50.53
CA ALA A 278 -3.72 -2.17 50.96
C ALA A 278 -3.65 -2.92 52.29
N ALA A 279 -2.96 -4.07 52.29
CA ALA A 279 -2.35 -4.71 53.47
C ALA A 279 -1.21 -5.62 52.94
N SER A 280 0.07 -5.29 53.10
CA SER A 280 0.84 -5.24 54.36
C SER A 280 1.40 -6.61 54.78
N ALA A 281 2.56 -6.96 54.23
CA ALA A 281 3.52 -7.88 54.83
C ALA A 281 4.93 -7.29 54.65
N THR A 282 5.83 -7.54 55.59
CA THR A 282 7.19 -6.97 55.66
C THR A 282 8.24 -8.06 55.61
N GLU A 283 9.37 -7.85 54.91
CA GLU A 283 10.72 -7.83 55.52
C GLU A 283 11.79 -7.34 54.53
N THR A 284 13.03 -7.23 55.03
CA THR A 284 14.29 -6.62 54.50
C THR A 284 14.74 -7.13 53.12
N ASP A 285 15.47 -6.35 52.28
CA ASP A 285 16.94 -6.13 52.44
C ASP A 285 17.49 -4.87 51.70
N ASP A 286 18.81 -4.62 51.79
CA ASP A 286 19.56 -3.44 51.29
C ASP A 286 19.70 -3.29 49.74
N GLY A 287 19.96 -2.06 49.23
CA GLY A 287 20.38 -1.85 47.83
C GLY A 287 20.44 -0.40 47.29
N ASP A 288 21.65 0.17 47.28
CA ASP A 288 22.16 1.45 46.73
C ASP A 288 21.60 2.04 45.40
N GLY A 289 21.89 3.34 45.14
CA GLY A 289 22.36 3.78 43.81
C GLY A 289 21.52 4.74 42.93
N SER A 290 21.62 6.07 43.16
CA SER A 290 21.46 7.17 42.16
C SER A 290 20.10 7.33 41.40
N GLY A 291 19.68 8.52 40.94
CA GLY A 291 20.14 9.88 41.19
C GLY A 291 19.78 10.85 40.05
N GLY A 292 19.08 11.95 40.38
CA GLY A 292 18.97 13.15 39.54
C GLY A 292 17.76 13.27 38.60
N ALA A 293 16.81 14.13 38.96
CA ALA A 293 16.08 15.03 38.05
C ALA A 293 15.36 16.10 38.88
N ALA A 294 15.62 17.38 38.61
CA ALA A 294 14.91 18.52 39.22
C ALA A 294 14.57 19.55 38.15
N ALA A 295 13.33 20.02 38.14
CA ALA A 295 12.78 20.84 37.08
C ALA A 295 13.15 22.33 37.17
N VAL A 296 13.21 22.98 36.01
CA VAL A 296 12.81 24.39 35.75
C VAL A 296 12.28 24.41 34.30
N SER A 297 11.00 24.70 34.07
CA SER A 297 10.36 26.04 34.02
C SER A 297 10.60 26.76 32.70
N ALA A 298 9.51 27.05 31.99
CA ALA A 298 9.50 27.91 30.80
C ALA A 298 9.27 29.38 31.17
N GLU A 299 9.79 30.31 30.36
CA GLU A 299 9.45 31.73 30.41
C GLU A 299 9.57 32.33 28.99
N SER A 300 8.74 33.33 28.68
CA SER A 300 8.61 33.95 27.35
C SER A 300 9.17 35.37 27.32
N ALA A 301 9.67 35.82 26.16
CA ALA A 301 9.98 37.23 25.88
C ALA A 301 9.75 37.56 24.39
N ASP A 302 9.70 38.85 24.06
CA ASP A 302 9.11 39.44 22.84
C ASP A 302 10.01 40.55 22.22
N GLU A 303 9.54 41.16 21.13
CA GLU A 303 10.07 42.33 20.39
C GLU A 303 11.34 42.07 19.52
N SER A 304 11.51 42.65 18.33
CA SER A 304 11.13 44.00 17.88
C SER A 304 11.12 44.18 16.34
N GLU A 305 10.50 45.27 15.86
CA GLU A 305 10.40 45.68 14.43
C GLU A 305 11.69 46.30 13.84
N SER A 306 11.78 46.39 12.50
CA SER A 306 12.17 47.64 11.82
C SER A 306 11.72 47.73 10.35
N THR A 307 11.54 48.96 9.84
CA THR A 307 11.19 49.35 8.45
C THR A 307 12.42 50.01 7.76
N VAL A 308 12.51 50.46 6.49
CA VAL A 308 11.61 51.07 5.46
C VAL A 308 12.24 50.87 4.04
N GLY A 309 11.47 50.96 2.93
CA GLY A 309 11.98 51.13 1.54
C GLY A 309 12.22 52.61 1.13
N PRO A 310 11.96 53.10 -0.11
CA PRO A 310 11.82 52.46 -1.45
C PRO A 310 12.56 53.25 -2.59
N VAL A 311 12.41 52.93 -3.91
CA VAL A 311 12.30 53.90 -5.06
C VAL A 311 12.11 53.24 -6.47
N THR A 312 11.48 53.97 -7.40
CA THR A 312 11.03 53.72 -8.82
C THR A 312 12.09 53.34 -9.87
N GLY A 313 11.77 52.89 -11.11
CA GLY A 313 10.49 52.52 -11.76
C GLY A 313 10.35 52.82 -13.29
N ALA A 314 9.46 52.07 -13.98
CA ALA A 314 8.80 52.31 -15.31
C ALA A 314 9.59 52.33 -16.65
N GLY A 315 9.02 51.69 -17.71
CA GLY A 315 9.49 51.80 -19.11
C GLY A 315 8.81 50.89 -20.17
N THR A 316 7.76 51.38 -20.84
CA THR A 316 7.02 50.79 -22.01
C THR A 316 6.39 51.96 -22.81
N PRO A 317 5.82 51.84 -24.05
CA PRO A 317 5.37 50.65 -24.80
C PRO A 317 5.68 50.65 -26.33
N SER A 318 5.15 49.66 -27.08
CA SER A 318 4.78 49.80 -28.51
C SER A 318 3.70 48.76 -28.94
N ALA A 319 2.89 49.07 -29.95
CA ALA A 319 1.84 48.23 -30.58
C ALA A 319 1.83 48.51 -32.12
N ALA A 320 1.08 47.85 -33.03
CA ALA A 320 0.06 46.79 -32.99
C ALA A 320 0.36 45.73 -34.10
N GLU A 321 -0.53 45.02 -34.85
CA GLU A 321 -1.99 44.95 -35.11
C GLU A 321 -2.34 43.48 -35.58
N PRO A 322 -3.60 43.05 -35.82
CA PRO A 322 -4.02 41.64 -35.69
C PRO A 322 -4.24 40.84 -36.99
N ALA A 323 -4.46 39.52 -36.87
CA ALA A 323 -5.06 38.68 -37.93
C ALA A 323 -5.76 37.39 -37.41
N ALA A 324 -6.94 37.12 -37.97
CA ALA A 324 -7.64 35.83 -38.07
C ALA A 324 -7.98 35.03 -36.79
N GLU A 325 -9.26 35.08 -36.41
CA GLU A 325 -9.94 34.01 -35.66
C GLU A 325 -9.83 32.68 -36.41
N ARG A 326 -9.70 31.58 -35.67
CA ARG A 326 -9.93 30.22 -36.16
C ARG A 326 -10.76 29.48 -35.11
N GLU A 327 -11.83 28.85 -35.54
CA GLU A 327 -12.57 27.90 -34.72
C GLU A 327 -11.72 26.62 -34.63
N GLU A 328 -11.11 26.38 -33.48
CA GLU A 328 -10.59 25.05 -33.17
C GLU A 328 -11.76 24.18 -32.73
N PRO A 329 -11.88 22.93 -33.21
CA PRO A 329 -12.94 22.03 -32.75
C PRO A 329 -12.71 21.74 -31.27
N GLU A 330 -13.76 21.83 -30.45
CA GLU A 330 -13.63 21.63 -29.00
C GLU A 330 -13.17 20.21 -28.70
N ARG A 331 -11.89 20.11 -28.35
CA ARG A 331 -11.23 18.88 -27.90
C ARG A 331 -11.57 18.69 -26.42
N TYR A 332 -12.71 18.02 -26.19
CA TYR A 332 -13.07 17.45 -24.90
C TYR A 332 -12.12 16.28 -24.58
N ASP A 333 -10.87 16.60 -24.22
CA ASP A 333 -9.99 15.68 -23.49
C ASP A 333 -10.46 15.65 -22.02
N GLU A 334 -11.72 15.23 -21.79
CA GLU A 334 -12.10 14.72 -20.48
C GLU A 334 -11.36 13.39 -20.28
N PRO A 335 -10.72 13.14 -19.12
CA PRO A 335 -10.11 11.85 -18.87
C PRO A 335 -11.20 10.78 -18.90
N LEU A 336 -10.97 9.70 -19.67
CA LEU A 336 -11.88 8.56 -19.72
C LEU A 336 -12.12 8.05 -18.29
N THR A 337 -13.38 7.74 -17.97
CA THR A 337 -13.68 7.02 -16.73
C THR A 337 -13.12 5.60 -16.82
N ARG A 338 -12.91 4.94 -15.67
CA ARG A 338 -12.38 3.56 -15.65
C ARG A 338 -13.31 2.60 -16.41
N GLU A 339 -14.59 2.91 -16.37
CA GLU A 339 -15.68 2.19 -17.02
C GLU A 339 -15.64 2.40 -18.55
N ASP A 340 -15.36 3.62 -19.01
CA ASP A 340 -15.26 3.95 -20.43
C ASP A 340 -13.97 3.44 -21.07
N GLU A 341 -12.86 3.37 -20.31
CA GLU A 341 -11.61 2.73 -20.75
C GLU A 341 -11.82 1.22 -20.97
N ILE A 342 -12.50 0.52 -20.04
CA ILE A 342 -12.88 -0.88 -20.21
C ILE A 342 -13.81 -1.06 -21.42
N ILE A 343 -14.76 -0.16 -21.66
CA ILE A 343 -15.61 -0.20 -22.88
C ILE A 343 -14.76 -0.04 -24.14
N ALA A 344 -13.84 0.92 -24.18
CA ALA A 344 -12.97 1.14 -25.34
C ALA A 344 -12.09 -0.09 -25.66
N ILE A 345 -11.54 -0.74 -24.63
CA ILE A 345 -10.78 -1.98 -24.75
C ILE A 345 -11.68 -3.14 -25.24
N LEU A 346 -12.89 -3.28 -24.71
CA LEU A 346 -13.86 -4.29 -25.16
C LEU A 346 -14.30 -4.06 -26.61
N GLU A 347 -14.55 -2.82 -27.04
CA GLU A 347 -14.87 -2.48 -28.43
C GLU A 347 -13.70 -2.80 -29.36
N ALA A 348 -12.47 -2.43 -28.98
CA ALA A 348 -11.25 -2.76 -29.74
C ALA A 348 -11.03 -4.27 -29.89
N ALA A 349 -11.37 -5.06 -28.85
CA ALA A 349 -11.34 -6.53 -28.86
C ALA A 349 -12.50 -7.18 -29.65
N GLY A 350 -13.42 -6.40 -30.22
CA GLY A 350 -14.57 -6.92 -30.96
C GLY A 350 -15.75 -7.34 -30.07
N GLY A 351 -15.97 -6.60 -28.98
CA GLY A 351 -17.10 -6.72 -28.06
C GLY A 351 -16.91 -7.73 -26.93
N ARG A 352 -15.73 -8.34 -26.78
CA ARG A 352 -15.45 -9.39 -25.78
C ARG A 352 -13.97 -9.53 -25.48
N LEU A 353 -13.62 -9.71 -24.20
CA LEU A 353 -12.24 -9.93 -23.75
C LEU A 353 -12.21 -10.74 -22.45
N GLU A 354 -11.12 -11.45 -22.16
CA GLU A 354 -10.97 -12.14 -20.86
C GLU A 354 -10.52 -11.16 -19.77
N GLN A 355 -10.98 -11.33 -18.53
CA GLN A 355 -10.68 -10.40 -17.42
C GLN A 355 -9.17 -10.22 -17.19
N SER A 356 -8.37 -11.28 -17.35
CA SER A 356 -6.91 -11.23 -17.26
C SER A 356 -6.23 -10.49 -18.42
N ALA A 357 -6.91 -10.35 -19.57
CA ALA A 357 -6.42 -9.55 -20.68
C ALA A 357 -6.82 -8.06 -20.54
N ILE A 358 -7.93 -7.76 -19.86
CA ILE A 358 -8.23 -6.38 -19.44
C ILE A 358 -7.14 -5.88 -18.47
N VAL A 359 -6.79 -6.68 -17.45
CA VAL A 359 -5.66 -6.42 -16.52
C VAL A 359 -4.36 -6.09 -17.27
N SER A 360 -3.99 -6.85 -18.31
CA SER A 360 -2.75 -6.61 -19.05
C SER A 360 -2.78 -5.43 -20.02
N GLU A 361 -3.96 -4.95 -20.43
CA GLU A 361 -4.11 -3.80 -21.34
C GLU A 361 -4.26 -2.47 -20.57
N THR A 362 -4.89 -2.48 -19.38
CA THR A 362 -4.98 -1.29 -18.50
C THR A 362 -3.80 -1.14 -17.54
N GLY A 363 -3.11 -2.24 -17.21
CA GLY A 363 -2.07 -2.28 -16.19
C GLY A 363 -2.58 -2.15 -14.73
N TRP A 364 -3.88 -2.34 -14.49
CA TRP A 364 -4.47 -2.22 -13.15
C TRP A 364 -4.47 -3.55 -12.39
N SER A 365 -4.46 -3.50 -11.05
CA SER A 365 -4.56 -4.70 -10.21
C SER A 365 -5.82 -5.53 -10.51
N LYS A 366 -5.71 -6.85 -10.32
CA LYS A 366 -6.79 -7.82 -10.52
C LYS A 366 -8.05 -7.45 -9.71
N ALA A 367 -7.86 -6.95 -8.48
CA ALA A 367 -8.93 -6.45 -7.62
C ALA A 367 -9.60 -5.18 -8.21
N THR A 368 -8.81 -4.20 -8.65
CA THR A 368 -9.33 -2.98 -9.29
C THR A 368 -10.19 -3.29 -10.51
N VAL A 369 -9.70 -4.16 -11.39
CA VAL A 369 -10.47 -4.61 -12.57
C VAL A 369 -11.72 -5.40 -12.14
N SER A 370 -11.64 -6.25 -11.12
CA SER A 370 -12.82 -6.98 -10.60
C SER A 370 -13.91 -6.03 -10.08
N ARG A 371 -13.54 -5.03 -9.28
CA ARG A 371 -14.45 -4.04 -8.68
C ARG A 371 -15.19 -3.21 -9.74
N VAL A 372 -14.46 -2.68 -10.73
CA VAL A 372 -15.06 -1.92 -11.84
C VAL A 372 -15.96 -2.83 -12.70
N LEU A 373 -15.54 -4.06 -12.98
CA LEU A 373 -16.36 -5.02 -13.74
C LEU A 373 -17.62 -5.49 -12.99
N SER A 374 -17.62 -5.55 -11.66
CA SER A 374 -18.85 -5.82 -10.89
C SER A 374 -19.82 -4.64 -11.02
N SER A 375 -19.38 -3.41 -10.73
CA SER A 375 -20.19 -2.20 -10.89
C SER A 375 -20.80 -2.06 -12.31
N MET A 376 -19.98 -2.26 -13.36
CA MET A 376 -20.46 -2.21 -14.74
C MET A 376 -21.42 -3.37 -15.11
N ALA A 377 -21.37 -4.50 -14.41
CA ALA A 377 -22.32 -5.61 -14.60
C ALA A 377 -23.65 -5.32 -13.90
N ASP A 378 -23.63 -4.72 -12.70
CA ASP A 378 -24.82 -4.28 -11.96
C ASP A 378 -25.54 -3.13 -12.70
N GLU A 379 -24.80 -2.22 -13.33
CA GLU A 379 -25.32 -1.22 -14.27
C GLU A 379 -25.83 -1.81 -15.61
N GLY A 380 -25.59 -3.11 -15.86
CA GLY A 380 -25.95 -3.78 -17.12
C GLY A 380 -25.15 -3.32 -18.35
N ARG A 381 -24.02 -2.62 -18.15
CA ARG A 381 -23.13 -2.13 -19.23
C ARG A 381 -22.28 -3.25 -19.84
N ILE A 382 -22.09 -4.35 -19.12
CA ILE A 382 -21.37 -5.57 -19.57
C ILE A 382 -22.06 -6.84 -19.05
N THR A 383 -21.62 -7.99 -19.54
CA THR A 383 -22.01 -9.32 -19.06
C THR A 383 -20.76 -10.15 -18.74
N LYS A 384 -20.71 -10.70 -17.52
CA LYS A 384 -19.60 -11.49 -16.96
C LYS A 384 -19.94 -12.98 -17.04
N ILE A 385 -19.19 -13.75 -17.83
CA ILE A 385 -19.41 -15.18 -18.08
C ILE A 385 -18.24 -15.98 -17.49
N SER A 386 -18.49 -16.80 -16.47
CA SER A 386 -17.46 -17.69 -15.93
C SER A 386 -17.19 -18.88 -16.85
N LEU A 387 -15.92 -19.08 -17.19
CA LEU A 387 -15.39 -20.19 -18.00
C LEU A 387 -14.42 -21.03 -17.16
N GLY A 388 -14.89 -21.50 -16.00
CA GLY A 388 -14.09 -22.25 -15.03
C GLY A 388 -13.18 -21.32 -14.23
N ARG A 389 -11.86 -21.42 -14.42
CA ARG A 389 -10.87 -20.57 -13.72
C ARG A 389 -10.62 -19.20 -14.37
N ARG A 390 -11.44 -18.79 -15.34
CA ARG A 390 -11.27 -17.54 -16.10
C ARG A 390 -12.63 -16.92 -16.39
N ASN A 391 -12.71 -15.59 -16.35
CA ASN A 391 -13.94 -14.86 -16.68
C ASN A 391 -13.82 -14.23 -18.07
N LEU A 392 -14.84 -14.44 -18.91
CA LEU A 392 -15.03 -13.74 -20.17
C LEU A 392 -15.98 -12.56 -19.93
N ILE A 393 -15.56 -11.37 -20.33
CA ILE A 393 -16.36 -10.14 -20.28
C ILE A 393 -16.85 -9.84 -21.69
N THR A 394 -18.12 -9.48 -21.83
CA THR A 394 -18.74 -9.14 -23.12
C THR A 394 -19.60 -7.88 -23.03
N LEU A 395 -19.61 -7.05 -24.08
CA LEU A 395 -20.60 -5.98 -24.23
C LEU A 395 -21.98 -6.60 -24.57
N PRO A 396 -23.10 -6.02 -24.10
CA PRO A 396 -24.44 -6.55 -24.35
C PRO A 396 -24.71 -6.85 -25.83
N GLY A 397 -25.07 -8.10 -26.12
CA GLY A 397 -25.31 -8.59 -27.49
C GLY A 397 -24.09 -9.16 -28.23
N ASN A 398 -22.88 -9.13 -27.65
CA ASN A 398 -21.68 -9.82 -28.16
C ASN A 398 -21.41 -11.16 -27.45
N GLU A 399 -22.40 -11.66 -26.71
CA GLU A 399 -22.43 -12.96 -26.05
C GLU A 399 -22.13 -14.11 -27.05
N PRO A 400 -21.40 -15.16 -26.65
CA PRO A 400 -21.21 -16.34 -27.51
C PRO A 400 -22.50 -17.16 -27.64
N ASP A 401 -22.80 -17.61 -28.87
CA ASP A 401 -23.96 -18.47 -29.21
C ASP A 401 -24.00 -19.74 -28.33
N GLY A 402 -24.82 -19.69 -27.27
CA GLY A 402 -24.97 -20.77 -26.29
C GLY A 402 -24.90 -20.35 -24.82
N ALA A 403 -24.51 -19.10 -24.50
CA ALA A 403 -24.42 -18.62 -23.11
C ALA A 403 -25.78 -18.31 -22.45
N ARG A 404 -26.86 -18.13 -23.22
CA ARG A 404 -28.17 -17.74 -22.68
C ARG A 404 -28.84 -18.87 -21.90
N SER A 405 -29.27 -18.55 -20.69
CA SER A 405 -30.10 -19.44 -19.86
C SER A 405 -31.42 -19.77 -20.58
N PRO A 406 -31.91 -21.02 -20.58
CA PRO A 406 -33.14 -21.40 -21.28
C PRO A 406 -34.45 -20.78 -20.75
N PHE A 407 -34.39 -19.89 -19.76
CA PHE A 407 -35.54 -19.45 -18.96
C PHE A 407 -35.97 -17.99 -19.17
N GLU A 408 -35.20 -17.18 -19.92
CA GLU A 408 -35.60 -15.81 -20.24
C GLU A 408 -36.53 -15.77 -21.46
N HIS A 409 -37.80 -15.43 -21.23
CA HIS A 409 -38.76 -15.11 -22.28
C HIS A 409 -38.82 -13.59 -22.50
N PRO A 410 -38.74 -13.10 -23.76
CA PRO A 410 -38.88 -11.68 -24.06
C PRO A 410 -40.36 -11.21 -23.98
N PRO A 411 -40.58 -9.89 -23.80
CA PRO A 411 -41.91 -9.26 -23.81
C PRO A 411 -42.55 -9.16 -25.22
#